data_AF-A0A9B2JVQ4-F1
#
_entry.id   AF-A0A9B2JVQ4-F1
#
_cell.length_a   1.000
_cell.length_b   1.000
_cell.length_c   1.000
_cell.angle_alpha   90.00
_cell.angle_beta   90.00
_cell.angle_gamma   90.00
#
_symmetry.space_group_name_H-M   'P 1'
#
loop_
_entity.id
_entity.type
_entity.pdbx_description
1 polymer ?
#
loop_
_entity_poly.entity_id
_entity_poly.type
_entity_poly.pdbx_seq_one_letter_code
_entity_poly.pdbx_strand_id
1 'polypeptide(L)'
;MCYDVRRDEAHAKVFREHQQDAGFLLAIQPLAAFDKTVHRFRFCQTLVKIRNRHKDIVETMAQGVLELKEAHDVDVQTENNIQYFLDRFLMSRISIRMLINQHTLLFGSELNGHSTHVGSIDPSCEIISVVRDAYDKARLLCDQYYLASPELIVQQHNELERCSQIRIVYVPSHLFHMLFELFKNSMRAIMEHHSSSEEYPAIEVIVSRGEEDICVKMSDKGGGIPRSQMDHLFKYMYSTAPKPTRTDAHTVPLAGYGYGLPVSRLYARYFHGDLVLQSCDGYGTDAIIYLKALSNEANELLPIFNKTSSKFYRTQVSTTDWSSHCGGGMATRQLRMSHDQGHKLPRGKEISHC
;
A
#
# COMPACT_ATOMS: atom_id res chain seq x y z
N MET A 1 5.54 30.76 -11.11
CA MET A 1 5.95 29.81 -12.18
C MET A 1 5.38 28.46 -11.80
N CYS A 2 4.51 27.85 -12.61
CA CYS A 2 4.06 26.48 -12.35
C CYS A 2 5.23 25.53 -12.56
N TYR A 3 5.65 24.82 -11.52
CA TYR A 3 6.66 23.79 -11.62
C TYR A 3 6.15 22.65 -12.50
N ASP A 4 6.98 22.20 -13.45
CA ASP A 4 6.65 21.08 -14.31
C ASP A 4 7.20 19.79 -13.69
N VAL A 5 6.34 19.04 -13.00
CA VAL A 5 6.65 17.75 -12.34
C VAL A 5 7.32 16.75 -13.31
N ARG A 6 7.12 16.90 -14.63
CA ARG A 6 7.76 16.04 -15.64
C ARG A 6 9.26 16.25 -15.78
N ARG A 7 9.81 17.35 -15.24
CA ARG A 7 11.24 17.68 -15.30
C ARG A 7 12.04 17.11 -14.14
N ASP A 8 11.36 16.59 -13.13
CA ASP A 8 11.96 15.88 -12.01
C ASP A 8 12.68 14.61 -12.49
N GLU A 9 13.87 14.35 -11.95
CA GLU A 9 14.73 13.25 -12.41
C GLU A 9 14.09 11.88 -12.19
N ALA A 10 13.40 11.70 -11.05
CA ALA A 10 12.74 10.45 -10.71
C ALA A 10 11.57 10.17 -11.67
N HIS A 11 10.76 11.20 -11.97
CA HIS A 11 9.66 11.09 -12.93
C HIS A 11 10.17 10.81 -14.34
N ALA A 12 11.23 11.51 -14.77
CA ALA A 12 11.83 11.32 -16.07
C ALA A 12 12.47 9.93 -16.22
N LYS A 13 13.06 9.38 -15.15
CA LYS A 13 13.58 8.00 -15.11
C LYS A 13 12.45 6.99 -15.34
N VAL A 14 11.38 7.07 -14.55
CA VAL A 14 10.24 6.14 -14.68
C VAL A 14 9.59 6.23 -16.07
N PHE A 15 9.49 7.44 -16.64
CA PHE A 15 8.98 7.62 -18.00
C PHE A 15 9.87 6.95 -19.05
N ARG A 16 11.20 7.12 -18.96
CA ARG A 16 12.16 6.45 -19.87
C ARG A 16 12.07 4.93 -19.78
N GLU A 17 11.93 4.38 -18.58
CA GLU A 17 11.76 2.93 -18.37
C GLU A 17 10.51 2.40 -19.08
N HIS A 18 9.36 3.06 -18.92
CA HIS A 18 8.12 2.66 -19.60
C HIS A 18 8.23 2.79 -21.13
N GLN A 19 8.88 3.83 -21.64
CA GLN A 19 9.11 4.00 -23.07
C GLN A 19 10.01 2.90 -23.64
N GLN A 20 11.05 2.51 -22.88
CA GLN A 20 11.95 1.43 -23.24
C GLN A 20 11.20 0.08 -23.28
N ASP A 21 10.35 -0.18 -22.30
CA ASP A 21 9.53 -1.40 -22.21
C ASP A 21 8.56 -1.54 -23.37
N ALA A 22 7.87 -0.45 -23.71
CA ALA A 22 6.99 -0.41 -24.87
C ALA A 22 7.78 -0.73 -26.16
N GLY A 23 8.97 -0.17 -26.31
CA GLY A 23 9.87 -0.47 -27.42
C GLY A 23 10.25 -1.96 -27.49
N PHE A 24 10.60 -2.57 -26.37
CA PHE A 24 10.93 -4.00 -26.31
C PHE A 24 9.74 -4.90 -26.67
N LEU A 25 8.54 -4.59 -26.18
CA LEU A 25 7.34 -5.37 -26.46
C LEU A 25 6.90 -5.24 -27.93
N LEU A 26 6.96 -4.03 -28.50
CA LEU A 26 6.65 -3.80 -29.92
C LEU A 26 7.63 -4.50 -30.85
N ALA A 27 8.92 -4.58 -30.49
CA ALA A 27 9.92 -5.30 -31.26
C ALA A 27 9.68 -6.82 -31.34
N ILE A 28 8.88 -7.39 -30.42
CA ILE A 28 8.55 -8.82 -30.39
C ILE A 28 7.33 -9.16 -31.26
N GLN A 29 6.44 -8.20 -31.53
CA GLN A 29 5.22 -8.42 -32.34
C GLN A 29 5.48 -8.98 -33.75
N PRO A 30 6.50 -8.53 -34.52
CA PRO A 30 6.75 -9.03 -35.87
C PRO A 30 7.33 -10.46 -35.91
N LEU A 31 7.85 -10.96 -34.79
CA LEU A 31 8.62 -12.21 -34.72
C LEU A 31 7.76 -13.47 -34.51
N ALA A 32 6.44 -13.32 -34.33
CA ALA A 32 5.52 -14.43 -34.04
C ALA A 32 5.35 -15.44 -35.20
N ALA A 33 5.91 -15.15 -36.37
CA ALA A 33 5.66 -15.92 -37.60
C ALA A 33 6.64 -17.09 -37.88
N PHE A 34 7.78 -17.21 -37.19
CA PHE A 34 8.86 -18.11 -37.66
C PHE A 34 9.35 -19.20 -36.68
N ASP A 35 9.20 -19.08 -35.35
CA ASP A 35 9.42 -20.19 -34.39
C ASP A 35 8.76 -19.89 -33.02
N LYS A 36 7.73 -20.67 -32.66
CA LYS A 36 6.90 -20.45 -31.46
C LYS A 36 7.67 -20.68 -30.14
N THR A 37 8.65 -21.59 -30.10
CA THR A 37 9.30 -21.98 -28.84
C THR A 37 10.38 -20.97 -28.44
N VAL A 38 11.23 -20.58 -29.41
CA VAL A 38 12.25 -19.54 -29.20
C VAL A 38 11.61 -18.19 -28.94
N HIS A 39 10.50 -17.88 -29.62
CA HIS A 39 9.73 -16.65 -29.40
C HIS A 39 9.15 -16.58 -27.99
N ARG A 40 8.50 -17.66 -27.52
CA ARG A 40 7.97 -17.74 -26.15
C ARG A 40 9.06 -17.53 -25.10
N PHE A 41 10.21 -18.19 -25.25
CA PHE A 41 11.31 -18.04 -24.30
C PHE A 41 11.85 -16.60 -24.26
N ARG A 42 12.09 -15.98 -25.42
CA ARG A 42 12.53 -14.57 -25.50
C ARG A 42 11.49 -13.62 -24.90
N PHE A 43 10.21 -13.87 -25.14
CA PHE A 43 9.13 -13.08 -24.55
C PHE A 43 9.13 -13.19 -23.03
N CYS A 44 9.17 -14.40 -22.45
CA CYS A 44 9.28 -14.61 -21.01
C CYS A 44 10.50 -13.88 -20.41
N GLN A 45 11.68 -13.97 -21.05
CA GLN A 45 12.88 -13.26 -20.60
C GLN A 45 12.70 -11.73 -20.62
N THR A 46 12.03 -11.19 -21.64
CA THR A 46 11.70 -9.76 -21.71
C THR A 46 10.78 -9.35 -20.58
N LEU A 47 9.74 -10.13 -20.28
CA LEU A 47 8.83 -9.86 -19.15
C LEU A 47 9.56 -9.88 -17.80
N VAL A 48 10.47 -10.83 -17.59
CA VAL A 48 11.31 -10.87 -16.37
C VAL A 48 12.20 -9.62 -16.26
N LYS A 49 12.79 -9.15 -17.38
CA LYS A 49 13.57 -7.91 -17.39
C LYS A 49 12.71 -6.69 -17.04
N ILE A 50 11.51 -6.58 -17.61
CA ILE A 50 10.55 -5.52 -17.30
C ILE A 50 10.18 -5.55 -15.80
N ARG A 51 9.80 -6.72 -15.27
CA ARG A 51 9.47 -6.91 -13.85
C ARG A 51 10.60 -6.44 -12.93
N ASN A 52 11.83 -6.80 -13.25
CA ASN A 52 13.00 -6.46 -12.44
C ASN A 52 13.33 -4.97 -12.52
N ARG A 53 13.21 -4.35 -13.69
CA ARG A 53 13.35 -2.89 -13.88
C ARG A 53 12.32 -2.12 -13.06
N HIS A 54 11.08 -2.61 -13.04
CA HIS A 54 9.96 -1.97 -12.35
C HIS A 54 9.93 -2.21 -10.83
N LYS A 55 10.92 -2.90 -10.26
CA LYS A 55 10.95 -3.28 -8.84
C LYS A 55 10.82 -2.06 -7.93
N ASP A 56 11.63 -1.04 -8.17
CA ASP A 56 11.81 0.10 -7.26
C ASP A 56 11.04 1.36 -7.71
N ILE A 57 10.07 1.21 -8.62
CA ILE A 57 9.29 2.34 -9.15
C ILE A 57 8.49 3.05 -8.07
N VAL A 58 7.90 2.32 -7.12
CA VAL A 58 7.07 2.93 -6.06
C VAL A 58 7.93 3.86 -5.19
N GLU A 59 9.11 3.38 -4.79
CA GLU A 59 10.08 4.15 -4.00
C GLU A 59 10.64 5.33 -4.81
N THR A 60 10.98 5.12 -6.08
CA THR A 60 11.46 6.18 -6.98
C THR A 60 10.41 7.29 -7.12
N MET A 61 9.13 6.94 -7.34
CA MET A 61 8.04 7.90 -7.44
C MET A 61 7.76 8.61 -6.12
N ALA A 62 7.80 7.90 -4.99
CA ALA A 62 7.63 8.48 -3.67
C ALA A 62 8.72 9.52 -3.37
N GLN A 63 9.97 9.20 -3.72
CA GLN A 63 11.10 10.10 -3.57
C GLN A 63 10.92 11.38 -4.41
N GLY A 64 10.55 11.27 -5.70
CA GLY A 64 10.31 12.45 -6.54
C GLY A 64 9.16 13.33 -6.06
N VAL A 65 8.07 12.74 -5.55
CA VAL A 65 6.96 13.51 -4.97
C VAL A 65 7.38 14.21 -3.67
N LEU A 66 8.26 13.58 -2.88
CA LEU A 66 8.80 14.19 -1.67
C LEU A 66 9.74 15.35 -1.99
N GLU A 67 10.64 15.19 -2.97
CA GLU A 67 11.52 16.25 -3.46
C GLU A 67 10.74 17.45 -3.99
N LEU A 68 9.66 17.20 -4.73
CA LEU A 68 8.73 18.25 -5.18
C LEU A 68 8.13 19.02 -3.99
N LYS A 69 7.65 18.30 -2.97
CA LYS A 69 7.04 18.91 -1.77
C LYS A 69 8.04 19.75 -0.98
N GLU A 70 9.32 19.37 -0.98
CA GLU A 70 10.37 20.07 -0.26
C GLU A 70 10.89 21.29 -1.01
N ALA A 71 11.02 21.19 -2.33
CA ALA A 71 11.53 22.26 -3.15
C ALA A 71 10.50 23.38 -3.33
N HIS A 72 9.20 23.04 -3.37
CA HIS A 72 8.15 23.95 -3.80
C HIS A 72 6.92 23.87 -2.89
N ASP A 73 6.25 25.02 -2.74
CA ASP A 73 4.93 25.05 -2.13
C ASP A 73 3.91 24.46 -3.12
N VAL A 74 3.34 23.31 -2.77
CA VAL A 74 2.41 22.57 -3.61
C VAL A 74 1.00 22.99 -3.29
N ASP A 75 0.34 23.65 -4.25
CA ASP A 75 -1.05 24.04 -4.10
C ASP A 75 -2.01 22.83 -4.08
N VAL A 76 -3.22 23.05 -3.57
CA VAL A 76 -4.26 22.00 -3.42
C VAL A 76 -4.63 21.37 -4.78
N GLN A 77 -4.60 22.15 -5.86
CA GLN A 77 -4.86 21.62 -7.21
C GLN A 77 -3.81 20.59 -7.61
N THR A 78 -2.54 20.94 -7.43
CA THR A 78 -1.41 20.11 -7.81
C THR A 78 -1.37 18.86 -6.94
N GLU A 79 -1.63 18.98 -5.64
CA GLU A 79 -1.79 17.82 -4.74
C GLU A 79 -2.88 16.87 -5.26
N ASN A 80 -4.07 17.38 -5.60
CA ASN A 80 -5.17 16.57 -6.14
C ASN A 80 -4.82 15.91 -7.49
N ASN A 81 -4.12 16.62 -8.37
CA ASN A 81 -3.66 16.08 -9.65
C ASN A 81 -2.64 14.96 -9.46
N ILE A 82 -1.70 15.12 -8.53
CA ILE A 82 -0.70 14.11 -8.17
C ILE A 82 -1.39 12.90 -7.57
N GLN A 83 -2.34 13.08 -6.65
CA GLN A 83 -3.13 12.00 -6.07
C GLN A 83 -3.84 11.18 -7.16
N TYR A 84 -4.60 11.86 -8.03
CA TYR A 84 -5.32 11.21 -9.12
C TYR A 84 -4.38 10.47 -10.10
N PHE A 85 -3.22 11.05 -10.39
CA PHE A 85 -2.21 10.43 -11.23
C PHE A 85 -1.64 9.16 -10.57
N LEU A 86 -1.20 9.25 -9.31
CA LEU A 86 -0.55 8.15 -8.60
C LEU A 86 -1.49 6.97 -8.39
N ASP A 87 -2.76 7.21 -8.03
CA ASP A 87 -3.77 6.15 -7.90
C ASP A 87 -3.85 5.34 -9.21
N ARG A 88 -3.95 6.03 -10.34
CA ARG A 88 -4.04 5.40 -11.66
C ARG A 88 -2.74 4.72 -12.08
N PHE A 89 -1.61 5.39 -11.88
CA PHE A 89 -0.30 4.88 -12.24
C PHE A 89 0.01 3.58 -11.47
N LEU A 90 -0.21 3.57 -10.16
CA LEU A 90 0.04 2.42 -9.30
C LEU A 90 -0.97 1.29 -9.57
N MET A 91 -2.24 1.59 -9.84
CA MET A 91 -3.22 0.59 -10.28
C MET A 91 -2.78 -0.09 -11.59
N SER A 92 -2.35 0.69 -12.59
CA SER A 92 -1.81 0.15 -13.84
C SER A 92 -0.58 -0.72 -13.60
N ARG A 93 0.30 -0.33 -12.66
CA ARG A 93 1.48 -1.12 -12.30
C ARG A 93 1.11 -2.45 -11.65
N ILE A 94 0.12 -2.47 -10.74
CA ILE A 94 -0.40 -3.71 -10.14
C ILE A 94 -0.87 -4.65 -11.25
N SER A 95 -1.64 -4.14 -12.22
CA SER A 95 -2.11 -4.93 -13.37
C SER A 95 -0.99 -5.48 -14.25
N ILE A 96 -0.03 -4.64 -14.63
CA ILE A 96 1.11 -5.08 -15.45
C ILE A 96 1.88 -6.18 -14.72
N ARG A 97 2.09 -6.03 -13.40
CA ARG A 97 2.75 -7.06 -12.57
C ARG A 97 1.92 -8.34 -12.48
N MET A 98 0.60 -8.24 -12.38
CA MET A 98 -0.31 -9.39 -12.40
C MET A 98 -0.14 -10.20 -13.69
N LEU A 99 -0.25 -9.55 -14.86
CA LEU A 99 -0.10 -10.20 -16.17
C LEU A 99 1.28 -10.81 -16.38
N ILE A 100 2.35 -10.08 -16.00
CA ILE A 100 3.72 -10.59 -16.10
C ILE A 100 3.92 -11.81 -15.20
N ASN A 101 3.46 -11.75 -13.94
CA ASN A 101 3.62 -12.86 -13.01
C ASN A 101 2.85 -14.09 -13.47
N GLN A 102 1.62 -13.91 -13.96
CA GLN A 102 0.84 -15.02 -14.53
C GLN A 102 1.58 -15.69 -15.68
N HIS A 103 2.05 -14.91 -16.66
CA HIS A 103 2.75 -15.47 -17.82
C HIS A 103 4.08 -16.15 -17.42
N THR A 104 4.86 -15.51 -16.56
CA THR A 104 6.18 -16.02 -16.16
C THR A 104 6.09 -17.25 -15.25
N LEU A 105 5.06 -17.37 -14.40
CA LEU A 105 4.86 -18.54 -13.56
C LEU A 105 4.30 -19.74 -14.34
N LEU A 106 3.46 -19.51 -15.35
CA LEU A 106 2.87 -20.58 -16.16
C LEU A 106 3.78 -21.06 -17.29
N PHE A 107 4.56 -20.17 -17.89
CA PHE A 107 5.33 -20.46 -19.11
C PHE A 107 6.83 -20.20 -18.97
N GLY A 108 7.29 -19.76 -17.79
CA GLY A 108 8.71 -19.57 -17.50
C GLY A 108 9.47 -20.87 -17.30
N SER A 109 10.79 -20.75 -17.21
CA SER A 109 11.71 -21.88 -17.02
C SER A 109 11.82 -22.37 -15.58
N GLU A 110 11.30 -21.62 -14.59
CA GLU A 110 11.28 -22.01 -13.19
C GLU A 110 9.93 -22.66 -12.85
N LEU A 111 9.88 -23.99 -12.78
CA LEU A 111 8.71 -24.78 -12.34
C LEU A 111 8.57 -24.77 -10.81
N ASN A 112 8.77 -23.61 -10.16
CA ASN A 112 8.73 -23.48 -8.70
C ASN A 112 7.45 -22.79 -8.22
N GLY A 113 6.30 -23.20 -8.77
CA GLY A 113 4.99 -22.86 -8.22
C GLY A 113 4.56 -23.89 -7.19
N HIS A 114 3.90 -23.46 -6.11
CA HIS A 114 3.09 -24.38 -5.30
C HIS A 114 2.19 -25.18 -6.25
N SER A 115 2.23 -26.52 -6.17
CA SER A 115 1.62 -27.41 -7.17
C SER A 115 0.11 -27.21 -7.36
N THR A 116 -0.55 -26.53 -6.42
CA THR A 116 -1.99 -26.24 -6.41
C THR A 116 -2.34 -24.87 -6.99
N HIS A 117 -1.37 -23.98 -7.22
CA HIS A 117 -1.62 -22.63 -7.70
C HIS A 117 -1.70 -22.57 -9.23
N VAL A 118 -2.54 -21.67 -9.75
CA VAL A 118 -2.59 -21.33 -11.18
C VAL A 118 -1.88 -19.99 -11.36
N GLY A 119 -0.61 -20.06 -11.74
CA GLY A 119 0.26 -18.88 -11.77
C GLY A 119 0.41 -18.30 -10.35
N SER A 120 -0.02 -17.05 -10.16
CA SER A 120 -0.04 -16.40 -8.82
C SER A 120 -1.39 -16.48 -8.11
N ILE A 121 -2.38 -17.15 -8.68
CA ILE A 121 -3.72 -17.32 -8.08
C ILE A 121 -3.77 -18.65 -7.34
N ASP A 122 -4.23 -18.61 -6.10
CA ASP A 122 -4.58 -19.78 -5.33
C ASP A 122 -6.09 -20.02 -5.44
N PRO A 123 -6.55 -21.13 -6.05
CA PRO A 123 -7.96 -21.48 -6.13
C PRO A 123 -8.63 -21.75 -4.78
N SER A 124 -7.85 -21.96 -3.72
CA SER A 124 -8.33 -22.35 -2.38
C SER A 124 -7.59 -21.58 -1.28
N CYS A 125 -7.36 -20.29 -1.51
CA CYS A 125 -6.66 -19.38 -0.61
C CYS A 125 -7.34 -19.33 0.76
N GLU A 126 -6.66 -19.85 1.78
CA GLU A 126 -7.12 -19.80 3.16
C GLU A 126 -6.77 -18.45 3.80
N ILE A 127 -7.79 -17.61 4.01
CA ILE A 127 -7.61 -16.22 4.47
C ILE A 127 -6.86 -16.17 5.81
N ILE A 128 -7.23 -17.04 6.75
CA ILE A 128 -6.64 -17.06 8.10
C ILE A 128 -5.14 -17.37 8.05
N SER A 129 -4.70 -18.23 7.13
CA SER A 129 -3.28 -18.53 6.94
C SER A 129 -2.51 -17.29 6.48
N VAL A 130 -3.07 -16.52 5.55
CA VAL A 130 -2.45 -15.29 5.04
C VAL A 130 -2.40 -14.19 6.12
N VAL A 131 -3.45 -14.10 6.95
CA VAL A 131 -3.48 -13.22 8.14
C VAL A 131 -2.35 -13.55 9.10
N ARG A 132 -2.16 -14.83 9.45
CA ARG A 132 -1.10 -15.25 10.36
C ARG A 132 0.30 -15.01 9.79
N ASP A 133 0.53 -15.35 8.52
CA ASP A 133 1.84 -15.10 7.88
C ASP A 133 2.16 -13.60 7.82
N ALA A 134 1.19 -12.75 7.43
CA ALA A 134 1.38 -11.31 7.42
C ALA A 134 1.67 -10.73 8.82
N TYR A 135 0.96 -11.23 9.84
CA TYR A 135 1.19 -10.86 11.23
C TYR A 135 2.59 -11.29 11.69
N ASP A 136 2.99 -12.54 11.47
CA ASP A 136 4.30 -13.06 11.91
C ASP A 136 5.45 -12.26 11.29
N LYS A 137 5.34 -11.90 10.00
CA LYS A 137 6.34 -11.04 9.35
C LYS A 137 6.36 -9.62 9.91
N ALA A 138 5.20 -9.03 10.20
CA ALA A 138 5.14 -7.70 10.83
C ALA A 138 5.66 -7.75 12.28
N ARG A 139 5.36 -8.82 13.02
CA ARG A 139 5.79 -9.08 14.39
C ARG A 139 7.30 -9.12 14.47
N LEU A 140 7.96 -9.85 13.56
CA LEU A 140 9.42 -9.89 13.48
C LEU A 140 10.06 -8.50 13.30
N LEU A 141 9.47 -7.62 12.49
CA LEU A 141 9.95 -6.24 12.33
C LEU A 141 9.68 -5.38 13.57
N CYS A 142 8.51 -5.57 14.18
CA CYS A 142 8.14 -4.89 15.43
C CYS A 142 9.09 -5.27 16.57
N ASP A 143 9.35 -6.57 16.76
CA ASP A 143 10.27 -7.09 17.76
C ASP A 143 11.71 -6.59 17.54
N GLN A 144 12.16 -6.51 16.27
CA GLN A 144 13.48 -5.95 15.96
C GLN A 144 13.61 -4.48 16.34
N TYR A 145 12.52 -3.70 16.27
CA TYR A 145 12.55 -2.26 16.48
C TYR A 145 12.21 -1.86 17.93
N TYR A 146 11.19 -2.48 18.53
CA TYR A 146 10.67 -2.17 19.87
C TYR A 146 11.02 -3.22 20.93
N LEU A 147 11.67 -4.33 20.57
CA LEU A 147 11.99 -5.45 21.46
C LEU A 147 10.75 -6.17 22.06
N ALA A 148 9.57 -5.83 21.57
CA ALA A 148 8.29 -6.43 21.93
C ALA A 148 7.27 -6.17 20.81
N SER A 149 6.14 -6.89 20.88
CA SER A 149 5.04 -6.77 19.93
C SER A 149 3.71 -7.20 20.57
N PRO A 150 2.57 -6.64 20.11
CA PRO A 150 1.25 -7.06 20.57
C PRO A 150 0.88 -8.44 20.02
N GLU A 151 0.15 -9.23 20.81
CA GLU A 151 -0.38 -10.53 20.41
C GLU A 151 -1.50 -10.41 19.34
N LEU A 152 -1.79 -11.51 18.64
CA LEU A 152 -2.86 -11.60 17.64
C LEU A 152 -4.03 -12.46 18.15
N ILE A 153 -5.24 -11.93 18.06
CA ILE A 153 -6.48 -12.68 18.26
C ILE A 153 -7.22 -12.75 16.94
N VAL A 154 -7.49 -13.98 16.45
CA VAL A 154 -8.22 -14.17 15.18
C VAL A 154 -9.55 -14.88 15.43
N GLN A 155 -10.62 -14.30 14.91
CA GLN A 155 -11.96 -14.88 14.90
C GLN A 155 -12.43 -15.04 13.46
N GLN A 156 -13.24 -16.07 13.20
CA GLN A 156 -13.85 -16.30 11.90
C GLN A 156 -15.36 -16.49 12.02
N HIS A 157 -16.09 -15.92 11.06
CA HIS A 157 -17.53 -16.08 10.92
C HIS A 157 -17.87 -16.44 9.47
N ASN A 158 -18.15 -17.72 9.20
CA ASN A 158 -18.59 -18.17 7.89
C ASN A 158 -20.10 -18.42 7.92
N GLU A 159 -20.88 -17.53 7.30
CA GLU A 159 -22.35 -17.62 7.30
C GLU A 159 -22.84 -18.80 6.45
N LEU A 160 -22.16 -19.08 5.33
CA LEU A 160 -22.56 -20.11 4.38
C LEU A 160 -22.26 -21.52 4.88
N GLU A 161 -21.10 -21.70 5.51
CA GLU A 161 -20.62 -22.99 6.00
C GLU A 161 -20.10 -22.84 7.43
N ARG A 162 -21.00 -22.92 8.41
CA ARG A 162 -20.66 -22.76 9.83
C ARG A 162 -19.53 -23.71 10.24
N CYS A 163 -18.55 -23.19 10.96
CA CYS A 163 -17.37 -23.90 11.46
C CYS A 163 -16.37 -24.39 10.39
N SER A 164 -16.55 -24.04 9.11
CA SER A 164 -15.55 -24.30 8.07
C SER A 164 -14.52 -23.16 7.97
N GLN A 165 -13.37 -23.45 7.37
CA GLN A 165 -12.38 -22.42 7.03
C GLN A 165 -12.85 -21.58 5.84
N ILE A 166 -12.61 -20.26 5.91
CA ILE A 166 -12.93 -19.35 4.81
C ILE A 166 -11.84 -19.46 3.73
N ARG A 167 -12.22 -20.07 2.59
CA ARG A 167 -11.36 -20.26 1.42
C ARG A 167 -11.92 -19.53 0.19
N ILE A 168 -11.05 -18.87 -0.57
CA ILE A 168 -11.41 -18.19 -1.83
C ILE A 168 -10.40 -18.37 -2.94
N VAL A 169 -10.86 -18.13 -4.17
CA VAL A 169 -9.97 -17.91 -5.31
C VAL A 169 -9.41 -16.49 -5.21
N TYR A 170 -8.14 -16.35 -4.87
CA TYR A 170 -7.50 -15.02 -4.75
C TYR A 170 -6.01 -15.08 -5.04
N VAL A 171 -5.36 -13.90 -5.08
CA VAL A 171 -3.90 -13.78 -5.17
C VAL A 171 -3.34 -13.61 -3.74
N PRO A 172 -2.74 -14.64 -3.11
CA PRO A 172 -2.36 -14.57 -1.69
C PRO A 172 -1.39 -13.42 -1.40
N SER A 173 -0.47 -13.14 -2.32
CA SER A 173 0.51 -12.04 -2.18
C SER A 173 -0.13 -10.64 -2.14
N HIS A 174 -1.28 -10.43 -2.80
CA HIS A 174 -1.99 -9.15 -2.73
C HIS A 174 -2.62 -8.97 -1.34
N LEU A 175 -3.28 -10.02 -0.84
CA LEU A 175 -3.86 -10.01 0.49
C LEU A 175 -2.80 -9.86 1.58
N PHE A 176 -1.70 -10.62 1.47
CA PHE A 176 -0.55 -10.53 2.35
C PHE A 176 -0.02 -9.09 2.41
N HIS A 177 0.16 -8.42 1.27
CA HIS A 177 0.67 -7.06 1.23
C HIS A 177 -0.24 -6.08 1.99
N MET A 178 -1.56 -6.15 1.77
CA MET A 178 -2.52 -5.29 2.49
C MET A 178 -2.47 -5.53 3.99
N LEU A 179 -2.52 -6.80 4.42
CA LEU A 179 -2.50 -7.17 5.83
C LEU A 179 -1.18 -6.79 6.51
N PHE A 180 -0.06 -7.03 5.84
CA PHE A 180 1.27 -6.70 6.35
C PHE A 180 1.41 -5.19 6.60
N GLU A 181 0.97 -4.34 5.68
CA GLU A 181 0.99 -2.89 5.89
C GLU A 181 0.07 -2.44 7.04
N LEU A 182 -1.14 -3.03 7.15
CA LEU A 182 -2.05 -2.74 8.26
C LEU A 182 -1.50 -3.20 9.61
N PHE A 183 -0.88 -4.39 9.68
CA PHE A 183 -0.26 -4.88 10.90
C PHE A 183 0.90 -4.01 11.35
N LYS A 184 1.80 -3.59 10.45
CA LYS A 184 2.88 -2.65 10.80
C LYS A 184 2.33 -1.35 11.39
N ASN A 185 1.28 -0.78 10.78
CA ASN A 185 0.66 0.45 11.27
C ASN A 185 0.01 0.26 12.64
N SER A 186 -0.74 -0.83 12.83
CA SER A 186 -1.42 -1.16 14.10
C SER A 186 -0.42 -1.43 15.22
N MET A 187 0.63 -2.21 14.93
CA MET A 187 1.73 -2.49 15.87
C MET A 187 2.43 -1.20 16.26
N ARG A 188 2.84 -0.37 15.29
CA ARG A 188 3.45 0.94 15.57
C ARG A 188 2.57 1.80 16.48
N ALA A 189 1.28 1.92 16.17
CA ALA A 189 0.34 2.73 16.95
C ALA A 189 0.22 2.20 18.39
N ILE A 190 0.07 0.88 18.58
CA ILE A 190 0.00 0.26 19.91
C ILE A 190 1.29 0.49 20.69
N MET A 191 2.45 0.22 20.08
CA MET A 191 3.76 0.32 20.73
C MET A 191 4.09 1.76 21.13
N GLU A 192 3.76 2.74 20.28
CA GLU A 192 3.97 4.16 20.59
C GLU A 192 2.96 4.68 21.63
N HIS A 193 1.70 4.25 21.59
CA HIS A 193 0.67 4.70 22.53
C HIS A 193 0.84 4.10 23.94
N HIS A 194 1.30 2.86 24.03
CA HIS A 194 1.50 2.12 25.29
C HIS A 194 2.97 2.04 25.70
N SER A 195 3.82 2.99 25.30
CA SER A 195 5.27 2.94 25.55
C SER A 195 5.67 2.87 27.04
N SER A 196 4.76 3.24 27.94
CA SER A 196 4.94 3.18 29.40
C SER A 196 4.28 1.94 30.06
N SER A 197 3.63 1.07 29.29
CA SER A 197 2.99 -0.16 29.78
C SER A 197 3.94 -1.35 29.61
N GLU A 198 3.85 -2.33 30.50
CA GLU A 198 4.55 -3.62 30.33
C GLU A 198 3.71 -4.63 29.51
N GLU A 199 2.41 -4.40 29.40
CA GLU A 199 1.48 -5.21 28.60
C GLU A 199 0.88 -4.40 27.45
N TYR A 200 0.82 -5.02 26.28
CA TYR A 200 0.28 -4.41 25.07
C TYR A 200 -1.07 -5.05 24.70
N PRO A 201 -2.10 -4.26 24.36
CA PRO A 201 -3.36 -4.81 23.88
C PRO A 201 -3.15 -5.60 22.59
N ALA A 202 -3.80 -6.76 22.49
CA ALA A 202 -3.75 -7.59 21.29
C ALA A 202 -4.43 -6.91 20.10
N ILE A 203 -3.96 -7.21 18.90
CA ILE A 203 -4.62 -6.85 17.65
C ILE A 203 -5.70 -7.90 17.37
N GLU A 204 -6.94 -7.45 17.20
CA GLU A 204 -8.09 -8.31 16.95
C GLU A 204 -8.42 -8.34 15.46
N VAL A 205 -8.41 -9.53 14.85
CA VAL A 205 -8.80 -9.73 13.45
C VAL A 205 -10.05 -10.60 13.37
N ILE A 206 -11.09 -10.06 12.74
CA ILE A 206 -12.33 -10.77 12.44
C ILE A 206 -12.40 -10.99 10.92
N VAL A 207 -12.48 -12.24 10.50
CA VAL A 207 -12.71 -12.61 9.11
C VAL A 207 -14.15 -13.08 8.97
N SER A 208 -14.96 -12.39 8.17
CA SER A 208 -16.32 -12.83 7.85
C SER A 208 -16.50 -13.13 6.37
N ARG A 209 -17.31 -14.15 6.09
CA ARG A 209 -17.75 -14.50 4.74
C ARG A 209 -19.27 -14.40 4.67
N GLY A 210 -19.75 -13.48 3.84
CA GLY A 210 -21.14 -13.40 3.42
C GLY A 210 -21.36 -14.06 2.05
N GLU A 211 -22.51 -13.76 1.44
CA GLU A 211 -22.85 -14.22 0.08
C GLU A 211 -22.03 -13.51 -0.99
N GLU A 212 -21.93 -12.18 -0.92
CA GLU A 212 -21.29 -11.34 -1.94
C GLU A 212 -19.84 -10.99 -1.61
N ASP A 213 -19.56 -10.74 -0.33
CA ASP A 213 -18.30 -10.16 0.12
C ASP A 213 -17.64 -11.00 1.23
N ILE A 214 -16.31 -10.89 1.28
CA ILE A 214 -15.48 -11.30 2.41
C ILE A 214 -14.89 -10.05 3.03
N CYS A 215 -14.98 -9.99 4.35
CA CYS A 215 -14.51 -8.87 5.13
C CYS A 215 -13.41 -9.33 6.08
N VAL A 216 -12.27 -8.67 6.04
CA VAL A 216 -11.21 -8.82 7.04
C VAL A 216 -11.12 -7.52 7.82
N LYS A 217 -11.64 -7.53 9.04
CA LYS A 217 -11.59 -6.39 9.96
C LYS A 217 -10.45 -6.57 10.95
N MET A 218 -9.50 -5.64 10.96
CA MET A 218 -8.41 -5.55 11.93
C MET A 218 -8.69 -4.38 12.87
N SER A 219 -8.64 -4.61 14.17
CA SER A 219 -8.94 -3.62 15.20
C SER A 219 -7.75 -3.51 16.15
N ASP A 220 -7.27 -2.29 16.35
CA ASP A 220 -6.22 -1.97 17.30
C ASP A 220 -6.74 -1.09 18.45
N LYS A 221 -5.94 -1.00 19.53
CA LYS A 221 -6.12 -0.03 20.61
C LYS A 221 -4.95 0.94 20.66
N GLY A 222 -4.51 1.42 19.50
CA GLY A 222 -3.32 2.27 19.35
C GLY A 222 -3.55 3.76 19.62
N GLY A 223 -4.60 4.14 20.37
CA GLY A 223 -4.92 5.53 20.69
C GLY A 223 -5.73 6.27 19.62
N GLY A 224 -5.94 5.67 18.44
CA GLY A 224 -6.81 6.20 17.40
C GLY A 224 -6.27 7.43 16.66
N ILE A 225 -7.10 7.97 15.76
CA ILE A 225 -6.77 9.04 14.81
C ILE A 225 -7.87 10.10 14.89
N PRO A 226 -7.51 11.40 15.09
CA PRO A 226 -8.48 12.48 15.08
C PRO A 226 -9.28 12.55 13.78
N ARG A 227 -10.58 12.82 13.88
CA ARG A 227 -11.48 12.86 12.72
C ARG A 227 -11.01 13.81 11.60
N SER A 228 -10.38 14.93 11.96
CA SER A 228 -9.84 15.90 11.01
C SER A 228 -8.68 15.37 10.17
N GLN A 229 -8.00 14.31 10.61
CA GLN A 229 -6.87 13.70 9.89
C GLN A 229 -7.29 12.55 8.98
N MET A 230 -8.51 12.01 9.14
CA MET A 230 -8.97 10.80 8.43
C MET A 230 -8.93 10.96 6.90
N ASP A 231 -9.28 12.13 6.38
CA ASP A 231 -9.29 12.42 4.93
C ASP A 231 -7.87 12.50 4.33
N HIS A 232 -6.84 12.60 5.18
CA HIS A 232 -5.45 12.69 4.75
C HIS A 232 -4.72 11.35 4.73
N LEU A 233 -5.24 10.30 5.39
CA LEU A 233 -4.56 9.01 5.56
C LEU A 233 -4.23 8.30 4.25
N PHE A 234 -5.04 8.53 3.21
CA PHE A 234 -4.82 7.96 1.87
C PHE A 234 -4.12 8.91 0.90
N LYS A 235 -3.68 10.10 1.37
CA LYS A 235 -2.92 11.03 0.53
C LYS A 235 -1.46 10.62 0.45
N TYR A 236 -0.92 10.50 -0.76
CA TYR A 236 0.50 10.14 -0.96
C TYR A 236 1.50 11.16 -0.39
N MET A 237 1.08 12.42 -0.26
CA MET A 237 1.92 13.50 0.28
C MET A 237 1.78 13.66 1.80
N TYR A 238 0.98 12.81 2.46
CA TYR A 238 0.77 12.82 3.91
C TYR A 238 1.44 11.60 4.56
N SER A 239 2.29 11.84 5.55
CA SER A 239 2.90 10.78 6.37
C SER A 239 3.18 11.32 7.77
N THR A 240 2.96 10.48 8.78
CA THR A 240 3.29 10.73 10.19
C THR A 240 4.63 10.10 10.59
N ALA A 241 5.28 9.38 9.68
CA ALA A 241 6.56 8.73 9.93
C ALA A 241 7.74 9.69 9.67
N PRO A 242 8.80 9.64 10.49
CA PRO A 242 10.07 10.26 10.13
C PRO A 242 10.58 9.65 8.81
N LYS A 243 11.26 10.47 8.00
CA LYS A 243 11.78 10.03 6.70
C LYS A 243 12.82 8.92 6.92
N PRO A 244 12.73 7.79 6.21
CA PRO A 244 13.73 6.74 6.32
C PRO A 244 15.09 7.27 5.86
N THR A 245 16.12 7.14 6.71
CA THR A 245 17.51 7.47 6.34
C THR A 245 18.07 6.41 5.40
N ARG A 246 18.64 6.83 4.25
CA ARG A 246 19.22 5.94 3.23
C ARG A 246 20.42 5.10 3.70
N THR A 247 20.87 5.26 4.94
CA THR A 247 22.06 4.62 5.50
C THR A 247 21.86 3.15 5.91
N ASP A 248 20.64 2.73 6.23
CA ASP A 248 20.34 1.35 6.61
C ASP A 248 19.62 0.59 5.49
N ALA A 249 20.36 0.28 4.42
CA ALA A 249 19.83 -0.46 3.26
C ALA A 249 19.44 -1.93 3.55
N HIS A 250 19.58 -2.40 4.79
CA HIS A 250 19.41 -3.80 5.19
C HIS A 250 18.24 -4.06 6.15
N THR A 251 17.57 -3.03 6.65
CA THR A 251 16.39 -3.17 7.52
C THR A 251 15.19 -2.50 6.86
N VAL A 252 14.11 -3.27 6.64
CA VAL A 252 12.84 -2.71 6.17
C VAL A 252 12.24 -1.92 7.33
N PRO A 253 12.11 -0.58 7.24
CA PRO A 253 11.62 0.20 8.36
C PRO A 253 10.13 -0.11 8.58
N LEU A 254 9.70 -0.13 9.85
CA LEU A 254 8.31 -0.39 10.22
C LEU A 254 7.35 0.66 9.62
N ALA A 255 7.83 1.89 9.47
CA ALA A 255 7.15 2.97 8.77
C ALA A 255 8.03 3.56 7.65
N GLY A 256 7.40 3.98 6.55
CA GLY A 256 8.10 4.43 5.34
C GLY A 256 7.54 5.73 4.75
N TYR A 257 7.62 5.85 3.43
CA TYR A 257 7.26 7.05 2.65
C TYR A 257 5.77 7.46 2.69
N GLY A 258 4.91 6.83 3.48
CA GLY A 258 3.47 7.12 3.53
C GLY A 258 2.63 6.47 2.42
N TYR A 259 3.23 5.59 1.61
CA TYR A 259 2.55 4.95 0.47
C TYR A 259 1.79 3.66 0.83
N GLY A 260 2.04 3.07 2.01
CA GLY A 260 1.50 1.76 2.41
C GLY A 260 -0.03 1.69 2.38
N LEU A 261 -0.71 2.64 3.04
CA LEU A 261 -2.18 2.69 3.08
C LEU A 261 -2.82 2.96 1.71
N PRO A 262 -2.42 4.01 0.95
CA PRO A 262 -2.94 4.23 -0.40
C PRO A 262 -2.75 3.02 -1.32
N VAL A 263 -1.56 2.42 -1.32
CA VAL A 263 -1.25 1.26 -2.17
C VAL A 263 -2.05 0.03 -1.75
N SER A 264 -2.20 -0.23 -0.45
CA SER A 264 -3.05 -1.32 0.07
C SER A 264 -4.50 -1.17 -0.39
N ARG A 265 -5.02 0.07 -0.40
CA ARG A 265 -6.36 0.34 -0.93
C ARG A 265 -6.47 0.07 -2.42
N LEU A 266 -5.45 0.36 -3.22
CA LEU A 266 -5.42 0.01 -4.64
C LEU A 266 -5.43 -1.51 -4.85
N TYR A 267 -4.69 -2.28 -4.04
CA TYR A 267 -4.74 -3.75 -4.10
C TYR A 267 -6.13 -4.31 -3.80
N ALA A 268 -6.85 -3.75 -2.83
CA ALA A 268 -8.24 -4.15 -2.55
C ALA A 268 -9.15 -3.82 -3.74
N ARG A 269 -9.07 -2.59 -4.25
CA ARG A 269 -9.90 -2.10 -5.37
C ARG A 269 -9.61 -2.77 -6.70
N TYR A 270 -8.41 -3.32 -6.88
CA TYR A 270 -8.00 -3.97 -8.12
C TYR A 270 -8.98 -5.07 -8.56
N PHE A 271 -9.57 -5.80 -7.61
CA PHE A 271 -10.61 -6.81 -7.85
C PHE A 271 -11.96 -6.40 -7.23
N HIS A 272 -12.33 -5.12 -7.36
CA HIS A 272 -13.61 -4.57 -6.90
C HIS A 272 -13.89 -4.67 -5.38
N GLY A 273 -12.85 -4.85 -4.57
CA GLY A 273 -12.90 -4.65 -3.13
C GLY A 273 -12.76 -3.17 -2.71
N ASP A 274 -12.54 -2.94 -1.42
CA ASP A 274 -12.08 -1.64 -0.90
C ASP A 274 -11.34 -1.82 0.44
N LEU A 275 -10.60 -0.80 0.85
CA LEU A 275 -10.02 -0.69 2.19
C LEU A 275 -10.58 0.57 2.85
N VAL A 276 -11.22 0.38 4.01
CA VAL A 276 -11.84 1.45 4.79
C VAL A 276 -11.20 1.51 6.17
N LEU A 277 -10.96 2.73 6.66
CA LEU A 277 -10.48 2.99 8.02
C LEU A 277 -11.55 3.75 8.80
N GLN A 278 -11.81 3.30 10.02
CA GLN A 278 -12.65 3.98 11.01
C GLN A 278 -11.86 4.08 12.30
N SER A 279 -11.78 5.26 12.88
CA SER A 279 -10.96 5.48 14.07
C SER A 279 -11.72 6.28 15.11
N CYS A 280 -11.49 5.92 16.36
CA CYS A 280 -11.99 6.60 17.54
C CYS A 280 -10.78 7.23 18.25
N ASP A 281 -10.66 8.55 18.12
CA ASP A 281 -9.60 9.34 18.75
C ASP A 281 -9.57 9.12 20.28
N GLY A 282 -8.40 8.81 20.81
CA GLY A 282 -8.18 8.41 22.20
C GLY A 282 -8.43 6.92 22.51
N TYR A 283 -8.78 6.09 21.52
CA TYR A 283 -9.05 4.66 21.73
C TYR A 283 -8.29 3.75 20.77
N GLY A 284 -8.62 3.77 19.48
CA GLY A 284 -8.13 2.77 18.53
C GLY A 284 -8.69 2.93 17.13
N THR A 285 -8.23 2.07 16.22
CA THR A 285 -8.59 2.11 14.81
C THR A 285 -9.03 0.74 14.30
N ASP A 286 -10.11 0.74 13.52
CA ASP A 286 -10.61 -0.39 12.74
C ASP A 286 -10.25 -0.19 11.26
N ALA A 287 -9.56 -1.17 10.69
CA ALA A 287 -9.26 -1.27 9.27
C ALA A 287 -10.01 -2.45 8.65
N ILE A 288 -10.78 -2.20 7.59
CA ILE A 288 -11.65 -3.20 6.97
C ILE A 288 -11.27 -3.38 5.50
N ILE A 289 -10.79 -4.57 5.15
CA ILE A 289 -10.60 -5.00 3.76
C ILE A 289 -11.87 -5.72 3.31
N TYR A 290 -12.46 -5.24 2.22
CA TYR A 290 -13.53 -5.92 1.49
C TYR A 290 -12.97 -6.60 0.25
N LEU A 291 -13.32 -7.86 0.04
CA LEU A 291 -12.98 -8.66 -1.13
C LEU A 291 -14.25 -9.27 -1.71
N LYS A 292 -14.29 -9.51 -3.02
CA LYS A 292 -15.37 -10.28 -3.63
C LYS A 292 -15.29 -11.75 -3.26
N ALA A 293 -16.41 -12.30 -2.79
CA ALA A 293 -16.51 -13.72 -2.46
C ALA A 293 -16.54 -14.60 -3.72
N LEU A 294 -17.13 -14.07 -4.80
CA LEU A 294 -17.30 -14.77 -6.08
C LEU A 294 -16.25 -14.31 -7.10
N SER A 295 -15.52 -15.26 -7.69
CA SER A 295 -14.40 -14.97 -8.59
C SER A 295 -14.84 -14.41 -9.96
N ASN A 296 -16.07 -14.67 -10.40
CA ASN A 296 -16.64 -14.10 -11.62
C ASN A 296 -16.95 -12.59 -11.51
N GLU A 297 -17.07 -12.07 -10.29
CA GLU A 297 -17.26 -10.65 -10.00
C GLU A 297 -15.94 -9.91 -9.75
N ALA A 298 -14.87 -10.65 -9.44
CA ALA A 298 -13.52 -10.15 -9.18
C ALA A 298 -12.78 -9.76 -10.48
N ASN A 299 -13.35 -8.84 -11.26
CA ASN A 299 -12.76 -8.31 -12.49
C ASN A 299 -11.70 -7.23 -12.21
N GLU A 300 -10.77 -7.04 -13.15
CA GLU A 300 -9.72 -6.03 -13.00
C GLU A 300 -10.27 -4.60 -13.14
N LEU A 301 -10.04 -3.75 -12.13
CA LEU A 301 -10.36 -2.33 -12.19
C LEU A 301 -9.19 -1.54 -12.76
N LEU A 302 -9.27 -1.18 -14.05
CA LEU A 302 -8.17 -0.56 -14.79
C LEU A 302 -8.39 0.93 -15.12
N PRO A 303 -7.33 1.76 -15.04
CA PRO A 303 -7.41 3.17 -15.43
C PRO A 303 -7.44 3.32 -16.95
N ILE A 304 -8.55 3.82 -17.50
CA ILE A 304 -8.67 4.11 -18.94
C ILE A 304 -8.31 5.57 -19.22
N PHE A 305 -7.43 5.82 -20.19
CA PHE A 305 -7.14 7.18 -20.67
C PHE A 305 -8.14 7.58 -21.76
N ASN A 306 -8.93 8.62 -21.50
CA ASN A 306 -9.91 9.17 -22.42
C ASN A 306 -10.10 10.69 -22.20
N LYS A 307 -11.05 11.30 -22.94
CA LYS A 307 -11.36 12.73 -22.79
C LYS A 307 -11.75 13.11 -21.36
N THR A 308 -12.49 12.26 -20.65
CA THR A 308 -12.92 12.50 -19.26
C THR A 308 -11.75 12.47 -18.30
N SER A 309 -10.87 11.46 -18.37
CA SER A 309 -9.67 11.40 -17.52
C SER A 309 -8.69 12.55 -17.80
N SER A 310 -8.63 13.04 -19.04
CA SER A 310 -7.79 14.20 -19.37
C SER A 310 -8.31 15.51 -18.78
N LYS A 311 -9.63 15.66 -18.58
CA LYS A 311 -10.22 16.84 -17.96
C LYS A 311 -9.79 17.01 -16.51
N PHE A 312 -9.61 15.92 -15.74
CA PHE A 312 -9.14 15.98 -14.35
C PHE A 312 -7.85 16.80 -14.19
N TYR A 313 -6.91 16.70 -15.13
CA TYR A 313 -5.64 17.44 -15.08
C TYR A 313 -5.74 18.90 -15.53
N ARG A 314 -6.85 19.31 -16.15
CA ARG A 314 -7.04 20.65 -16.73
C ARG A 314 -8.05 21.50 -15.96
N THR A 315 -8.97 20.87 -15.23
CA THR A 315 -9.99 21.56 -14.46
C THR A 315 -9.35 22.21 -13.23
N GLN A 316 -9.53 23.53 -13.08
CA GLN A 316 -9.14 24.25 -11.87
C GLN A 316 -10.09 23.92 -10.72
N VAL A 317 -9.59 23.87 -9.47
CA VAL A 317 -10.38 23.56 -8.27
C VAL A 317 -11.58 24.49 -8.22
N SER A 318 -12.77 23.91 -8.16
CA SER A 318 -14.02 24.62 -7.94
C SER A 318 -13.99 25.32 -6.58
N THR A 319 -14.54 26.53 -6.49
CA THR A 319 -14.94 27.11 -5.21
C THR A 319 -15.80 26.12 -4.44
N THR A 320 -15.59 26.01 -3.13
CA THR A 320 -16.33 25.05 -2.29
C THR A 320 -17.83 25.30 -2.39
N ASP A 321 -18.60 24.25 -2.69
CA ASP A 321 -20.06 24.33 -2.84
C ASP A 321 -20.81 24.58 -1.52
N TRP A 322 -20.09 24.55 -0.39
CA TRP A 322 -20.63 24.72 0.94
C TRP A 322 -19.96 25.90 1.66
N SER A 323 -20.72 26.55 2.55
CA SER A 323 -20.17 27.59 3.42
C SER A 323 -19.05 27.01 4.27
N SER A 324 -17.84 27.55 4.13
CA SER A 324 -16.74 27.30 5.05
C SER A 324 -16.75 28.39 6.12
N HIS A 325 -16.55 28.02 7.39
CA HIS A 325 -16.34 29.02 8.42
C HIS A 325 -15.05 29.78 8.08
N CYS A 326 -15.16 31.11 8.00
CA CYS A 326 -14.04 32.02 7.81
C CYS A 326 -12.91 31.70 8.80
N GLY A 327 -11.78 31.22 8.28
CA GLY A 327 -10.55 30.99 9.06
C GLY A 327 -10.19 29.54 9.39
N GLY A 328 -10.86 28.54 8.83
CA GLY A 328 -10.43 27.16 8.97
C GLY A 328 -11.44 26.20 8.40
N GLY A 329 -11.23 25.77 7.15
CA GLY A 329 -11.85 24.53 6.70
C GLY A 329 -11.43 23.42 7.66
N MET A 330 -12.32 22.46 7.95
CA MET A 330 -11.94 21.24 8.68
C MET A 330 -10.74 20.51 8.04
N ALA A 331 -10.40 20.84 6.78
CA ALA A 331 -9.23 20.37 6.04
C ALA A 331 -7.96 21.26 6.15
N THR A 332 -7.99 22.41 6.85
CA THR A 332 -6.90 23.40 6.86
C THR A 332 -6.75 24.09 8.23
N ARG A 333 -6.69 23.33 9.33
CA ARG A 333 -5.85 23.77 10.44
C ARG A 333 -4.39 23.52 10.06
N GLN A 334 -3.75 24.51 9.44
CA GLN A 334 -2.29 24.56 9.38
C GLN A 334 -1.77 24.54 10.81
N LEU A 335 -1.30 23.39 11.27
CA LEU A 335 -0.52 23.29 12.50
C LEU A 335 0.81 23.98 12.24
N ARG A 336 1.03 25.13 12.88
CA ARG A 336 2.39 25.61 13.16
C ARG A 336 3.07 24.53 14.00
N MET A 337 3.99 23.78 13.40
CA MET A 337 4.90 22.94 14.18
C MET A 337 5.84 23.86 14.96
N SER A 338 5.64 23.94 16.27
CA SER A 338 6.65 24.45 17.18
C SER A 338 7.84 23.49 17.16
N HIS A 339 8.91 23.88 16.47
CA HIS A 339 10.25 23.37 16.68
C HIS A 339 10.71 23.77 18.09
N ASP A 340 10.22 23.07 19.12
CA ASP A 340 10.94 22.95 20.38
C ASP A 340 10.29 21.89 21.27
N GLN A 341 10.78 20.66 21.14
CA GLN A 341 10.83 19.69 22.24
C GLN A 341 11.90 18.67 21.88
N GLY A 342 13.14 18.99 22.24
CA GLY A 342 14.25 18.06 22.17
C GLY A 342 13.96 16.81 23.01
N HIS A 343 14.08 15.65 22.38
CA HIS A 343 14.18 14.37 23.05
C HIS A 343 15.31 14.43 24.09
N LYS A 344 14.97 14.28 25.38
CA LYS A 344 15.93 13.95 26.42
C LYS A 344 15.97 12.44 26.58
N LEU A 345 17.11 11.84 26.22
CA LEU A 345 17.46 10.48 26.61
C LEU A 345 17.56 10.40 28.15
N PRO A 346 17.23 9.24 28.77
CA PRO A 346 17.35 9.08 30.23
C PRO A 346 18.81 9.20 30.66
N ARG A 347 19.11 10.11 31.60
CA ARG A 347 20.43 10.24 32.22
C ARG A 347 20.71 8.98 33.05
N GLY A 348 21.85 8.35 32.76
CA GLY A 348 22.43 7.30 33.57
C GLY A 348 22.74 7.77 35.00
N LYS A 349 22.67 6.81 35.92
CA LYS A 349 22.99 6.94 37.34
C LYS A 349 24.34 7.63 37.56
N GLU A 350 24.32 8.72 38.32
CA GLU A 350 25.52 9.26 38.96
C GLU A 350 25.95 8.29 40.06
N ILE A 351 27.20 7.81 39.95
CA ILE A 351 27.92 7.16 41.03
C ILE A 351 28.47 8.30 41.90
N SER A 352 27.90 8.49 43.09
CA SER A 352 28.48 9.38 44.10
C SER A 352 29.53 8.60 44.89
N HIS A 353 30.79 8.95 44.67
CA HIS A 353 31.86 8.72 45.63
C HIS A 353 31.67 9.66 46.83
N CYS A 354 31.45 9.09 48.01
CA CYS A 354 32.09 9.49 49.26
C CYS A 354 31.91 8.36 50.28
#